data_AF-A0A0D1YNQ3-F1
#
_entry.id   AF-A0A0D1YNQ3-F1
#
_cell.length_a   1.000
_cell.length_b   1.000
_cell.length_c   1.000
_cell.angle_alpha   90.00
_cell.angle_beta   90.00
_cell.angle_gamma   90.00
#
_symmetry.space_group_name_H-M   'P 1'
#
loop_
_entity.id
_entity.type
_entity.pdbx_description
1 polymer ?
#
loop_
_entity_poly.entity_id
_entity_poly.type
_entity_poly.pdbx_seq_one_letter_code
_entity_poly.pdbx_strand_id
1 'polypeptide(L)'
;MSSEDVRKGITNAKFNQENSNILFGEIVFLAIFLGIWSSSWWVFGGIFLGCIIALLFKPLAFGLCICFGIAWGVIGYVIGAFFIENLGASVVLGIIGLLCGLGANLSALEWAKDIQ
;
A
#
# COMPACT_ATOMS: atom_id res chain seq x y z
N MET A 1 16.07 -5.28 28.68
CA MET A 1 15.42 -4.32 27.76
C MET A 1 15.56 -2.94 28.34
N SER A 2 16.16 -2.02 27.58
CA SER A 2 16.19 -0.60 27.96
C SER A 2 14.79 0.00 27.83
N SER A 3 14.49 1.06 28.61
CA SER A 3 13.26 1.84 28.44
C SER A 3 13.14 2.41 27.01
N GLU A 4 14.28 2.69 26.36
CA GLU A 4 14.32 3.15 24.98
C GLU A 4 13.90 2.06 23.98
N ASP A 5 14.31 0.81 24.21
CA ASP A 5 13.94 -0.33 23.36
C ASP A 5 12.42 -0.58 23.42
N VAL A 6 11.84 -0.50 24.62
CA VAL A 6 10.39 -0.62 24.83
C VAL A 6 9.65 0.49 24.09
N ARG A 7 10.12 1.74 24.22
CA ARG A 7 9.50 2.88 23.54
C ARG A 7 9.55 2.73 22.02
N LYS A 8 10.69 2.30 21.48
CA LYS A 8 10.84 2.08 20.03
C LYS A 8 9.91 0.98 19.52
N GLY A 9 9.79 -0.12 20.26
CA GLY A 9 8.86 -1.21 19.93
C GLY A 9 7.41 -0.75 19.88
N ILE A 10 6.95 0.00 20.88
CA ILE A 10 5.58 0.55 20.92
C ILE A 10 5.33 1.51 19.75
N THR A 11 6.27 2.40 19.44
CA THR A 11 6.15 3.32 18.30
C THR A 11 6.06 2.57 16.98
N ASN A 12 6.89 1.55 16.76
CA ASN A 12 6.86 0.75 15.54
C ASN A 12 5.55 -0.01 15.39
N ALA A 13 5.04 -0.62 16.46
CA ALA A 13 3.75 -1.32 16.43
C ALA A 13 2.60 -0.38 16.04
N LYS A 14 2.59 0.84 16.61
CA LYS A 14 1.58 1.86 16.27
C LYS A 14 1.72 2.34 14.82
N PHE A 15 2.94 2.58 14.35
CA PHE A 15 3.21 2.97 12.97
C PHE A 15 2.76 1.88 11.97
N ASN A 16 3.08 0.61 12.26
CA ASN A 16 2.70 -0.51 11.42
C ASN A 16 1.16 -0.69 11.39
N GLN A 17 0.47 -0.43 12.50
CA GLN A 17 -0.99 -0.44 12.56
C GLN A 17 -1.63 0.73 11.77
N GLU A 18 -1.06 1.92 11.82
CA GLU A 18 -1.56 3.05 11.02
C GLU A 18 -1.39 2.76 9.52
N ASN A 19 -0.26 2.18 9.12
CA ASN A 19 -0.02 1.79 7.73
C ASN A 19 -0.88 0.61 7.28
N SER A 20 -1.27 -0.30 8.18
CA SER A 20 -2.20 -1.38 7.81
C SER A 20 -3.57 -0.85 7.40
N ASN A 21 -4.03 0.25 7.99
CA ASN A 21 -5.24 0.93 7.54
C ASN A 21 -5.08 1.54 6.13
N ILE A 22 -3.89 2.02 5.77
CA ILE A 22 -3.59 2.51 4.42
C ILE A 22 -3.67 1.37 3.41
N LEU A 23 -3.00 0.24 3.67
CA LEU A 23 -3.05 -0.95 2.81
C LEU A 23 -4.48 -1.47 2.64
N PHE A 24 -5.27 -1.53 3.71
CA PHE A 24 -6.69 -1.89 3.62
C PHE A 24 -7.49 -0.89 2.79
N GLY A 25 -7.22 0.40 2.95
CA GLY A 25 -7.82 1.46 2.14
C GLY A 25 -7.52 1.30 0.65
N GLU A 26 -6.28 0.96 0.30
CA GLU A 26 -5.87 0.69 -1.09
C GLU A 26 -6.62 -0.51 -1.69
N ILE A 27 -6.78 -1.60 -0.93
CA ILE A 27 -7.55 -2.78 -1.36
C ILE A 27 -9.01 -2.42 -1.61
N VAL A 28 -9.64 -1.68 -0.68
CA VAL A 28 -11.03 -1.23 -0.82
C VAL A 28 -11.18 -0.33 -2.04
N PHE A 29 -10.28 0.64 -2.20
CA PHE A 29 -10.30 1.57 -3.32
C PHE A 29 -10.14 0.84 -4.66
N LEU A 30 -9.18 -0.10 -4.76
CA LEU A 30 -8.99 -0.93 -5.96
C LEU A 30 -10.24 -1.75 -6.27
N ALA A 31 -10.83 -2.41 -5.26
CA ALA A 31 -12.02 -3.23 -5.45
C ALA A 31 -13.21 -2.40 -5.92
N ILE A 32 -13.43 -1.22 -5.33
CA ILE A 32 -14.49 -0.29 -5.76
C ILE A 32 -14.24 0.19 -7.19
N PHE A 33 -13.02 0.63 -7.50
CA PHE A 33 -12.67 1.13 -8.83
C PHE A 33 -12.93 0.07 -9.91
N LEU A 34 -12.42 -1.15 -9.73
CA LEU A 34 -12.61 -2.25 -10.68
C LEU A 34 -14.06 -2.75 -10.72
N GLY A 35 -14.76 -2.75 -9.58
CA GLY A 35 -16.17 -3.11 -9.49
C GLY A 35 -17.07 -2.16 -10.27
N ILE A 36 -16.84 -0.85 -10.15
CA ILE A 36 -17.57 0.18 -10.90
C ILE A 36 -17.20 0.10 -12.39
N TRP A 37 -15.91 0.03 -12.72
CA TRP A 37 -15.45 -0.06 -14.12
C TRP A 37 -16.08 -1.24 -14.87
N SER A 38 -16.13 -2.40 -14.22
CA SER A 38 -16.74 -3.61 -14.79
C SER A 38 -18.26 -3.69 -14.60
N SER A 39 -18.86 -2.74 -13.85
CA SER A 39 -20.27 -2.76 -13.45
C SER A 39 -20.72 -4.10 -12.85
N SER A 40 -19.84 -4.77 -12.10
CA SER A 40 -20.05 -6.14 -11.63
C SER A 40 -19.74 -6.31 -10.14
N TRP A 41 -20.75 -6.74 -9.40
CA TRP A 41 -20.64 -7.10 -7.98
C TRP A 41 -19.69 -8.27 -7.74
N TRP A 42 -19.61 -9.22 -8.68
CA TRP A 42 -18.69 -10.35 -8.60
C TRP A 42 -17.23 -9.91 -8.71
N VAL A 43 -16.94 -8.91 -9.55
CA VAL A 43 -15.60 -8.34 -9.67
C VAL A 43 -15.23 -7.57 -8.41
N PHE A 44 -16.15 -6.74 -7.89
CA PHE A 44 -15.94 -6.06 -6.61
C PHE A 44 -15.62 -7.05 -5.48
N GLY A 45 -16.51 -8.02 -5.25
CA GLY A 45 -16.36 -9.00 -4.16
C GLY A 45 -15.15 -9.91 -4.37
N GLY A 46 -14.90 -10.33 -5.61
CA GLY A 46 -13.78 -11.20 -5.98
C GLY A 46 -12.41 -10.53 -5.78
N ILE A 47 -12.27 -9.26 -6.18
CA ILE A 47 -11.03 -8.49 -5.95
C ILE A 47 -10.86 -8.23 -4.45
N PHE A 48 -11.91 -7.77 -3.77
CA PHE A 48 -11.83 -7.48 -2.34
C PHE A 48 -11.42 -8.72 -1.53
N LEU A 49 -12.17 -9.82 -1.65
CA LEU A 49 -11.87 -11.06 -0.93
C LEU A 49 -10.56 -11.70 -1.40
N GLY A 50 -10.27 -11.65 -2.70
CA GLY A 50 -9.01 -12.14 -3.26
C GLY A 50 -7.80 -11.44 -2.68
N CYS A 51 -7.84 -10.12 -2.55
CA CYS A 51 -6.76 -9.34 -1.91
C CYS A 51 -6.64 -9.64 -0.41
N ILE A 52 -7.74 -9.76 0.34
CA ILE A 52 -7.70 -10.13 1.76
C ILE A 52 -7.10 -11.52 1.96
N ILE A 53 -7.51 -12.51 1.15
CA ILE A 53 -6.96 -13.86 1.20
C ILE A 53 -5.49 -13.85 0.79
N ALA A 54 -5.11 -13.01 -0.18
CA ALA A 54 -3.71 -12.89 -0.60
C ALA A 54 -2.79 -12.42 0.52
N LEU A 55 -3.27 -11.62 1.47
CA LEU A 55 -2.50 -11.20 2.65
C LEU A 55 -2.15 -12.37 3.59
N LEU A 56 -2.89 -13.50 3.52
CA LEU A 56 -2.59 -14.70 4.30
C LEU A 56 -1.37 -15.47 3.76
N PHE A 57 -1.08 -15.33 2.46
CA PHE A 57 0.02 -16.03 1.80
C PHE A 57 1.20 -15.09 1.60
N LYS A 58 2.29 -15.30 2.36
CA LYS A 58 3.52 -14.47 2.34
C LYS A 58 4.00 -14.01 0.95
N PRO A 59 4.15 -14.90 -0.06
CA PRO A 59 4.64 -14.46 -1.37
C PRO A 59 3.62 -13.58 -2.12
N LEU A 60 2.33 -13.87 -1.97
CA LEU A 60 1.27 -13.13 -2.66
C LEU A 60 1.05 -11.76 -2.01
N ALA A 61 1.10 -11.69 -0.68
CA ALA A 61 1.05 -10.45 0.08
C ALA A 61 2.21 -9.51 -0.26
N PHE A 62 3.43 -10.04 -0.38
CA PHE A 62 4.59 -9.26 -0.79
C PHE A 62 4.46 -8.74 -2.23
N GLY A 63 3.96 -9.59 -3.15
CA GLY A 63 3.66 -9.17 -4.52
C GLY A 63 2.63 -8.04 -4.57
N LEU A 64 1.55 -8.14 -3.78
CA LEU A 64 0.52 -7.10 -3.65
C LEU A 64 1.12 -5.76 -3.19
N CYS A 65 1.99 -5.79 -2.17
CA CYS A 65 2.67 -4.59 -1.66
C CYS A 65 3.53 -3.91 -2.72
N ILE A 66 4.22 -4.69 -3.56
CA ILE A 66 5.00 -4.15 -4.69
C ILE A 66 4.07 -3.51 -5.72
N CYS A 67 2.97 -4.17 -6.09
CA CYS A 67 2.01 -3.63 -7.05
C CYS A 67 1.45 -2.28 -6.59
N PHE A 68 1.06 -2.16 -5.32
CA PHE A 68 0.58 -0.90 -4.76
C PHE A 68 1.68 0.15 -4.62
N GLY A 69 2.90 -0.23 -4.25
CA GLY A 69 4.05 0.68 -4.29
C GLY A 69 4.30 1.25 -5.68
N ILE A 70 4.24 0.42 -6.72
CA ILE A 70 4.36 0.86 -8.12
C ILE A 70 3.22 1.82 -8.48
N ALA A 71 1.99 1.54 -8.05
CA ALA A 71 0.85 2.43 -8.27
C ALA A 71 1.11 3.83 -7.70
N TRP A 72 1.64 3.94 -6.48
CA TRP A 72 2.07 5.23 -5.91
C TRP A 72 3.19 5.91 -6.69
N GLY A 73 4.14 5.14 -7.22
CA GLY A 73 5.18 5.69 -8.09
C GLY A 73 4.61 6.27 -9.40
N VAL A 74 3.64 5.58 -10.00
CA VAL A 74 2.92 6.09 -11.18
C VAL A 74 2.15 7.37 -10.83
N ILE A 75 1.45 7.40 -9.68
CA ILE A 75 0.75 8.61 -9.21
C ILE A 75 1.73 9.78 -9.05
N GLY A 76 2.88 9.55 -8.40
CA GLY A 76 3.91 10.59 -8.22
C GLY A 76 4.45 11.11 -9.56
N TYR A 77 4.69 10.22 -10.53
CA TYR A 77 5.13 10.60 -11.86
C TYR A 77 4.08 11.43 -12.60
N VAL A 78 2.82 10.99 -12.57
CA VAL A 78 1.67 11.68 -13.18
C VAL A 78 1.52 13.08 -12.57
N ILE A 79 1.69 13.23 -11.27
CA ILE A 79 1.66 14.54 -10.61
C ILE A 79 2.73 15.49 -11.21
N GLY A 80 3.99 15.03 -11.28
CA GLY A 80 5.05 15.87 -11.86
C GLY A 80 4.85 16.16 -13.36
N ALA A 81 4.26 15.21 -14.10
CA ALA A 81 4.05 15.36 -15.54
C ALA A 81 2.92 16.33 -15.87
N PHE A 82 1.77 16.25 -15.19
CA PHE A 82 0.58 17.02 -15.53
C PHE A 82 0.42 18.32 -14.75
N PHE A 83 0.96 18.42 -13.53
CA PHE A 83 0.78 19.62 -12.70
C PHE A 83 2.02 20.50 -12.65
N ILE A 84 3.20 19.93 -12.88
CA ILE A 84 4.48 20.66 -12.87
C ILE A 84 5.06 20.77 -14.29
N GLU A 85 4.62 19.91 -15.21
CA GLU A 85 5.06 19.88 -16.62
C GLU A 85 6.60 19.78 -16.76
N ASN A 86 7.25 19.08 -15.82
CA ASN A 86 8.70 18.96 -15.77
C ASN A 86 9.13 17.51 -15.57
N LEU A 87 9.90 16.98 -16.53
CA LEU A 87 10.36 15.58 -16.51
C LEU A 87 11.19 15.24 -15.27
N GLY A 88 12.06 16.16 -14.84
CA GLY A 88 12.86 15.98 -13.63
C GLY A 88 11.98 15.86 -12.38
N ALA A 89 10.97 16.73 -12.26
CA ALA A 89 10.00 16.66 -11.18
C ALA A 89 9.19 15.35 -11.22
N SER A 90 8.75 14.89 -12.40
CA SER A 90 8.03 13.61 -12.55
C SER A 90 8.85 12.42 -12.06
N VAL A 91 10.12 12.35 -12.45
CA VAL A 91 11.00 11.24 -12.03
C VAL A 91 11.22 11.27 -10.52
N VAL A 92 11.53 12.44 -9.95
CA VAL A 92 11.77 12.58 -8.51
C VAL A 92 10.51 12.24 -7.71
N LEU A 93 9.37 12.82 -8.07
CA LEU A 93 8.09 12.54 -7.38
C LEU A 93 7.65 11.10 -7.58
N GLY A 94 7.90 10.49 -8.74
CA GLY A 94 7.64 9.08 -8.97
C GLY A 94 8.49 8.16 -8.09
N ILE A 95 9.79 8.45 -7.93
CA ILE A 95 10.66 7.69 -7.03
C ILE A 95 10.22 7.86 -5.57
N ILE A 96 9.90 9.08 -5.14
CA ILE A 96 9.39 9.36 -3.79
C ILE A 96 8.08 8.60 -3.55
N GLY A 97 7.13 8.67 -4.49
CA GLY A 97 5.86 7.96 -4.42
C GLY A 97 6.07 6.45 -4.30
N LEU A 98 6.95 5.87 -5.12
CA LEU A 98 7.29 4.44 -5.06
C LEU A 98 7.85 4.04 -3.70
N LEU A 99 8.84 4.78 -3.19
CA LEU A 99 9.50 4.46 -1.93
C LEU A 99 8.56 4.63 -0.73
N CYS A 100 7.78 5.71 -0.70
CA CYS A 100 6.78 5.94 0.35
C CYS A 100 5.68 4.87 0.32
N GLY A 101 5.12 4.58 -0.86
CA GLY A 101 4.08 3.57 -1.03
C GLY A 101 4.56 2.17 -0.68
N LEU A 102 5.77 1.80 -1.11
CA LEU A 102 6.37 0.50 -0.78
C LEU A 102 6.67 0.38 0.73
N GLY A 103 7.20 1.43 1.35
CA GLY A 103 7.45 1.46 2.80
C GLY A 103 6.18 1.34 3.64
N ALA A 104 5.12 2.06 3.28
CA ALA A 104 3.81 1.95 3.93
C ALA A 104 3.23 0.53 3.79
N ASN A 105 3.28 -0.04 2.59
CA ASN A 105 2.73 -1.38 2.35
C ASN A 105 3.53 -2.50 3.03
N LEU A 106 4.85 -2.39 3.11
CA LEU A 106 5.67 -3.38 3.82
C LEU A 106 5.51 -3.32 5.34
N SER A 107 5.41 -2.12 5.92
CA SER A 107 5.13 -1.97 7.36
C SER A 107 3.72 -2.42 7.74
N ALA A 108 2.73 -2.20 6.86
CA ALA A 108 1.41 -2.79 6.97
C ALA A 108 1.45 -4.32 6.96
N LEU A 109 2.29 -4.91 6.09
CA LEU A 109 2.48 -6.34 6.02
C LEU A 109 3.16 -6.92 7.28
N GLU A 110 4.05 -6.17 7.94
CA GLU A 110 4.59 -6.55 9.25
C GLU A 110 3.48 -6.62 10.29
N TRP A 111 2.62 -5.60 10.39
CA TRP A 111 1.47 -5.65 11.29
C TRP A 111 0.57 -6.86 11.01
N ALA A 112 0.28 -7.14 9.74
CA ALA A 112 -0.54 -8.28 9.36
C ALA A 112 0.06 -9.62 9.80
N LYS A 113 1.39 -9.74 9.85
CA LYS A 113 2.09 -10.92 10.37
C LYS A 113 2.09 -10.97 11.90
N ASP A 114 2.10 -9.82 12.57
CA ASP A 114 2.14 -9.75 14.03
C ASP A 114 0.79 -10.15 14.68
N ILE A 115 -0.32 -10.00 13.96
CA ILE A 115 -1.67 -10.31 14.45
C ILE A 115 -2.21 -11.68 14.01
N GLN A 116 -1.51 -12.37 13.09
CA GLN A 116 -1.86 -13.71 12.58
C GLN A 116 -1.18 -14.79 13.41
#